data_AF-A0A1C3PGQ7-F1
#
_entry.id   AF-A0A1C3PGQ7-F1
#
_cell.length_a   1.000
_cell.length_b   1.000
_cell.length_c   1.000
_cell.angle_alpha   90.00
_cell.angle_beta   90.00
_cell.angle_gamma   90.00
#
_symmetry.space_group_name_H-M   'P 1'
#
loop_
_entity.id
_entity.type
_entity.pdbx_description
1 polymer ?
#
loop_
_entity_poly.entity_id
_entity_poly.type
_entity_poly.pdbx_seq_one_letter_code
_entity_poly.pdbx_strand_id
1 'polypeptide(L)'
;MSAPRAGLTVPPHLRPWSAPWPDYTPVDATPEKFRTPDPAAVAAGWLDPADPAAIDFTARQAAAVVPYTVVGGRPYNPAGRTGRTGRALYRWGENPAADPIVTASTPTGRHLLLIRRGDTGAWAIPGGMVEPGESPQAAALRELAEETGVTLPPATAGRLLYHGYVTDPRNSDHAWISSTALLYQLDRPLAAAGADDAIDARWWPFPDLVGLTAALHHGGGELYPPHRPLLATAHQRLTPTR
;
A
#
# COMPACT_ATOMS: atom_id res chain seq x y z
N MET A 1 17.30 3.78 4.64
CA MET A 1 17.34 2.33 4.34
C MET A 1 17.87 2.15 2.91
N SER A 2 18.68 1.12 2.64
CA SER A 2 19.16 0.84 1.28
C SER A 2 18.01 0.47 0.34
N ALA A 3 18.05 0.94 -0.91
CA ALA A 3 17.08 0.56 -1.93
C ALA A 3 16.97 -0.98 -2.05
N PRO A 4 15.77 -1.54 -2.26
CA PRO A 4 15.60 -2.98 -2.38
C PRO A 4 16.45 -3.51 -3.54
N ARG A 5 17.22 -4.59 -3.29
CA ARG A 5 17.95 -5.30 -4.35
C ARG A 5 16.97 -5.73 -5.45
N ALA A 6 17.33 -5.46 -6.71
CA ALA A 6 16.56 -5.92 -7.86
C ALA A 6 16.41 -7.44 -7.81
N GLY A 7 15.17 -7.93 -7.97
CA GLY A 7 14.89 -9.36 -8.03
C GLY A 7 15.33 -9.99 -9.35
N LEU A 8 15.19 -11.31 -9.44
CA LEU A 8 15.30 -12.03 -10.71
C LEU A 8 14.21 -11.54 -11.67
N THR A 9 14.57 -11.19 -12.91
CA THR A 9 13.56 -10.88 -13.93
C THR A 9 12.74 -12.13 -14.24
N VAL A 10 11.43 -12.09 -13.98
CA VAL A 10 10.50 -13.20 -14.25
C VAL A 10 9.83 -13.01 -15.61
N PRO A 11 10.09 -13.87 -16.61
CA PRO A 11 9.37 -13.85 -17.88
C PRO A 11 7.86 -14.02 -17.65
N PRO A 12 6.99 -13.29 -18.39
CA PRO A 12 5.54 -13.35 -18.16
C PRO A 12 4.95 -14.78 -18.18
N HIS A 13 5.43 -15.64 -19.07
CA HIS A 13 4.95 -17.03 -19.20
C HIS A 13 5.40 -17.95 -18.04
N LEU A 14 6.42 -17.55 -17.27
CA LEU A 14 6.91 -18.28 -16.09
C LEU A 14 6.41 -17.69 -14.77
N ARG A 15 5.64 -16.59 -14.81
CA ARG A 15 5.08 -15.95 -13.61
C ARG A 15 4.07 -16.83 -12.87
N PRO A 16 3.11 -17.51 -13.52
CA PRO A 16 2.15 -18.34 -12.81
C PRO A 16 2.82 -19.50 -12.08
N TRP A 17 2.43 -19.77 -10.84
CA TRP A 17 2.98 -20.88 -10.05
C TRP A 17 2.80 -22.25 -10.70
N SER A 18 1.76 -22.41 -11.53
CA SER A 18 1.50 -23.61 -12.32
C SER A 18 2.51 -23.84 -13.45
N ALA A 19 3.22 -22.81 -13.89
CA ALA A 19 4.29 -22.97 -14.88
C ALA A 19 5.49 -23.65 -14.22
N PRO A 20 6.00 -24.78 -14.77
CA PRO A 20 7.17 -25.45 -14.24
C PRO A 20 8.40 -24.58 -14.45
N TRP A 21 9.16 -24.38 -13.37
CA TRP A 21 10.45 -23.68 -13.43
C TRP A 21 11.38 -24.22 -12.32
N PRO A 22 11.99 -25.39 -12.53
CA PRO A 22 12.83 -26.04 -11.52
C PRO A 22 14.03 -25.19 -11.08
N ASP A 23 14.61 -24.43 -12.02
CA ASP A 23 15.78 -23.58 -11.77
C ASP A 23 15.42 -22.18 -11.26
N TYR A 24 14.19 -21.98 -10.74
CA TYR A 24 13.77 -20.70 -10.21
C TYR A 24 14.49 -20.39 -8.88
N THR A 25 15.50 -19.54 -8.95
CA THR A 25 16.29 -19.08 -7.79
C THR A 25 16.05 -17.59 -7.52
N PRO A 26 14.97 -17.22 -6.81
CA PRO A 26 14.66 -15.82 -6.50
C PRO A 26 15.65 -15.23 -5.48
N VAL A 27 15.77 -13.90 -5.52
CA VAL A 27 16.62 -13.15 -4.58
C VAL A 27 15.90 -13.00 -3.24
N ASP A 28 16.53 -13.38 -2.13
CA ASP A 28 15.95 -13.15 -0.80
C ASP A 28 15.90 -11.64 -0.49
N ALA A 29 14.69 -11.13 -0.34
CA ALA A 29 14.40 -9.73 -0.06
C ALA A 29 14.38 -9.40 1.44
N THR A 30 14.62 -10.37 2.32
CA THR A 30 14.47 -10.21 3.78
C THR A 30 15.55 -9.32 4.38
N PRO A 31 15.21 -8.13 4.91
CA PRO A 31 16.14 -7.29 5.67
C PRO A 31 16.50 -7.95 7.00
N GLU A 32 17.64 -7.60 7.57
CA GLU A 32 18.16 -8.20 8.82
C GLU A 32 17.14 -8.14 9.97
N LYS A 33 16.45 -7.01 10.15
CA LYS A 33 15.41 -6.82 11.17
C LYS A 33 14.25 -7.82 11.11
N PHE A 34 14.04 -8.48 9.97
CA PHE A 34 13.00 -9.51 9.80
C PHE A 34 13.54 -10.93 9.84
N ARG A 35 14.88 -11.11 9.84
CA ARG A 35 15.57 -12.37 10.10
C ARG A 35 15.66 -12.64 11.60
N THR A 36 15.86 -11.59 12.38
CA THR A 36 15.89 -11.60 13.85
C THR A 36 14.80 -10.66 14.38
N PRO A 37 13.51 -11.02 14.22
CA PRO A 37 12.41 -10.13 14.59
C PRO A 37 12.38 -9.87 16.09
N ASP A 38 12.07 -8.63 16.48
CA ASP A 38 11.86 -8.25 17.87
C ASP A 38 10.73 -9.09 18.49
N PRO A 39 11.00 -9.89 19.54
CA PRO A 39 9.98 -10.71 20.20
C PRO A 39 8.77 -9.91 20.69
N ALA A 40 8.95 -8.64 21.10
CA ALA A 40 7.85 -7.80 21.56
C ALA A 40 6.90 -7.44 20.41
N ALA A 41 7.45 -7.08 19.24
CA ALA A 41 6.67 -6.80 18.04
C ALA A 41 5.94 -8.07 17.52
N VAL A 42 6.56 -9.24 17.69
CA VAL A 42 5.92 -10.53 17.37
C VAL A 42 4.76 -10.84 18.31
N ALA A 43 4.97 -10.70 19.61
CA ALA A 43 3.93 -10.93 20.62
C ALA A 43 2.74 -9.98 20.45
N ALA A 44 2.98 -8.75 20.00
CA ALA A 44 1.95 -7.76 19.72
C ALA A 44 1.20 -7.98 18.39
N GLY A 45 1.61 -8.95 17.55
CA GLY A 45 0.95 -9.25 16.26
C GLY A 45 1.26 -8.26 15.13
N TRP A 46 2.21 -7.36 15.36
CA TRP A 46 2.70 -6.39 14.38
C TRP A 46 3.68 -7.01 13.40
N LEU A 47 4.54 -7.90 13.90
CA LEU A 47 5.57 -8.56 13.12
C LEU A 47 5.39 -10.08 13.20
N ASP A 48 5.63 -10.78 12.11
CA ASP A 48 5.58 -12.23 12.13
C ASP A 48 6.91 -12.86 12.57
N PRO A 49 6.90 -14.09 13.13
CA PRO A 49 8.13 -14.85 13.35
C PRO A 49 8.94 -15.03 12.06
N ALA A 50 10.24 -15.26 12.19
CA ALA A 50 11.13 -15.42 11.04
C ALA A 50 10.75 -16.64 10.17
N ASP A 51 10.34 -17.74 10.78
CA ASP A 51 9.87 -18.92 10.07
C ASP A 51 8.35 -18.86 9.81
N PRO A 52 7.89 -18.79 8.55
CA PRO A 52 6.46 -18.79 8.25
C PRO A 52 5.78 -20.11 8.62
N ALA A 53 6.50 -21.23 8.72
CA ALA A 53 5.91 -22.51 9.10
C ALA A 53 5.41 -22.53 10.56
N ALA A 54 5.82 -21.57 11.39
CA ALA A 54 5.32 -21.38 12.75
C ALA A 54 3.94 -20.69 12.81
N ILE A 55 3.37 -20.27 11.67
CA ILE A 55 2.13 -19.51 11.59
C ILE A 55 0.97 -20.42 11.16
N ASP A 56 -0.12 -20.38 11.92
CA ASP A 56 -1.41 -20.88 11.43
C ASP A 56 -2.06 -19.84 10.51
N PHE A 57 -2.05 -20.13 9.21
CA PHE A 57 -2.61 -19.25 8.20
C PHE A 57 -4.14 -19.36 8.07
N THR A 58 -4.82 -20.27 8.76
CA THR A 58 -6.26 -20.53 8.57
C THR A 58 -7.09 -19.27 8.74
N ALA A 59 -6.92 -18.55 9.86
CA ALA A 59 -7.64 -17.30 10.11
C ALA A 59 -7.24 -16.19 9.12
N ARG A 60 -5.97 -16.16 8.70
CA ARG A 60 -5.45 -15.15 7.76
C ARG A 60 -5.96 -15.37 6.35
N GLN A 61 -6.09 -16.61 5.90
CA GLN A 61 -6.69 -16.96 4.62
C GLN A 61 -8.19 -16.67 4.61
N ALA A 62 -8.89 -16.92 5.73
CA ALA A 62 -10.32 -16.61 5.85
C ALA A 62 -10.60 -15.10 5.81
N ALA A 63 -9.70 -14.27 6.34
CA ALA A 63 -9.82 -12.82 6.33
C ALA A 63 -9.12 -12.13 5.14
N ALA A 64 -8.51 -12.90 4.23
CA ALA A 64 -7.70 -12.35 3.16
C ALA A 64 -8.53 -11.53 2.15
N VAL A 65 -8.03 -10.35 1.80
CA VAL A 65 -8.57 -9.52 0.71
C VAL A 65 -8.45 -10.26 -0.63
N VAL A 66 -7.32 -10.95 -0.83
CA VAL A 66 -7.04 -11.73 -2.04
C VAL A 66 -6.80 -13.18 -1.65
N PRO A 67 -7.59 -14.15 -2.13
CA PRO A 67 -7.37 -15.56 -1.84
C PRO A 67 -5.96 -16.01 -2.26
N TYR A 68 -5.30 -16.80 -1.40
CA TYR A 68 -3.97 -17.34 -1.65
C TYR A 68 -3.83 -18.75 -1.09
N THR A 69 -2.80 -19.46 -1.55
CA THR A 69 -2.47 -20.82 -1.11
C THR A 69 -1.27 -20.82 -0.17
N VAL A 70 -1.23 -21.81 0.72
CA VAL A 70 -0.10 -22.09 1.59
C VAL A 70 0.42 -23.48 1.27
N VAL A 71 1.70 -23.60 0.96
CA VAL A 71 2.36 -24.86 0.61
C VAL A 71 3.60 -25.02 1.49
N GLY A 72 3.68 -26.12 2.24
CA GLY A 72 4.81 -26.38 3.14
C GLY A 72 5.02 -25.27 4.18
N GLY A 73 3.94 -24.69 4.71
CA GLY A 73 3.99 -23.59 5.68
C GLY A 73 4.34 -22.22 5.09
N ARG A 74 4.38 -22.08 3.76
CA ARG A 74 4.69 -20.80 3.09
C ARG A 74 3.51 -20.30 2.27
N PRO A 75 3.08 -19.04 2.43
CA PRO A 75 2.07 -18.44 1.56
C PRO A 75 2.67 -18.14 0.19
N TYR A 76 1.89 -18.31 -0.87
CA TYR A 76 2.31 -18.07 -2.24
C TYR A 76 1.59 -16.85 -2.80
N ASN A 77 2.35 -15.90 -3.33
CA ASN A 77 1.83 -14.65 -3.87
C ASN A 77 0.77 -14.94 -4.95
N PRO A 78 -0.47 -14.42 -4.81
CA PRO A 78 -1.56 -14.71 -5.75
C PRO A 78 -1.30 -14.17 -7.17
N ALA A 79 -0.40 -13.18 -7.32
CA ALA A 79 0.03 -12.67 -8.63
C ALA A 79 1.19 -13.45 -9.27
N GLY A 80 1.62 -14.56 -8.65
CA GLY A 80 2.69 -15.43 -9.14
C GLY A 80 4.09 -15.04 -8.66
N ARG A 81 5.10 -15.63 -9.31
CA ARG A 81 6.52 -15.38 -9.06
C ARG A 81 6.88 -13.91 -9.27
N THR A 82 7.64 -13.37 -8.33
CA THR A 82 8.11 -11.99 -8.31
C THR A 82 9.61 -11.88 -8.63
N GLY A 83 10.32 -13.00 -8.59
CA GLY A 83 11.79 -13.03 -8.67
C GLY A 83 12.46 -12.75 -7.32
N ARG A 84 11.66 -12.63 -6.26
CA ARG A 84 12.11 -12.32 -4.90
C ARG A 84 11.46 -13.28 -3.91
N THR A 85 12.24 -13.86 -3.02
CA THR A 85 11.71 -14.69 -1.92
C THR A 85 11.89 -13.97 -0.58
N GLY A 86 11.55 -14.64 0.51
CA GLY A 86 11.54 -14.03 1.83
C GLY A 86 10.43 -12.98 1.97
N ARG A 87 10.66 -11.95 2.78
CA ARG A 87 9.69 -10.85 3.00
C ARG A 87 10.38 -9.50 3.18
N ALA A 88 9.90 -8.47 2.52
CA ALA A 88 10.27 -7.08 2.81
C ALA A 88 9.14 -6.32 3.55
N LEU A 89 8.16 -7.06 4.07
CA LEU A 89 6.96 -6.59 4.75
C LEU A 89 6.88 -7.24 6.14
N TYR A 90 6.03 -6.69 7.01
CA TYR A 90 5.91 -7.11 8.41
C TYR A 90 5.36 -8.53 8.56
N ARG A 91 4.43 -8.94 7.69
CA ARG A 91 3.80 -10.26 7.72
C ARG A 91 4.21 -11.10 6.52
N TRP A 92 4.25 -12.41 6.74
CA TRP A 92 4.17 -13.39 5.67
C TRP A 92 2.75 -13.43 5.11
N GLY A 93 2.64 -13.57 3.79
CA GLY A 93 1.38 -13.54 3.08
C GLY A 93 0.89 -12.11 2.85
N GLU A 94 -0.41 -11.91 3.05
CA GLU A 94 -1.04 -10.62 2.82
C GLU A 94 -0.73 -9.60 3.93
N ASN A 95 -0.36 -8.39 3.53
CA ASN A 95 -0.20 -7.21 4.37
C ASN A 95 -1.26 -6.18 3.94
N PRO A 96 -2.41 -6.11 4.62
CA PRO A 96 -3.49 -5.20 4.24
C PRO A 96 -3.15 -3.77 4.60
N ALA A 97 -3.35 -2.86 3.65
CA ALA A 97 -3.25 -1.42 3.81
C ALA A 97 -4.60 -0.73 3.57
N ALA A 98 -4.70 0.53 4.01
CA ALA A 98 -5.84 1.38 3.73
C ALA A 98 -5.38 2.74 3.19
N ASP A 99 -5.99 3.15 2.07
CA ASP A 99 -5.61 4.34 1.30
C ASP A 99 -6.77 5.36 1.26
N PRO A 100 -6.80 6.38 2.14
CA PRO A 100 -7.76 7.47 2.09
C PRO A 100 -7.44 8.41 0.92
N ILE A 101 -8.18 8.28 -0.17
CA ILE A 101 -8.13 9.21 -1.30
C ILE A 101 -9.00 10.41 -0.94
N VAL A 102 -8.39 11.50 -0.47
CA VAL A 102 -9.10 12.70 -0.05
C VAL A 102 -9.04 13.77 -1.14
N THR A 103 -10.20 14.12 -1.68
CA THR A 103 -10.31 15.22 -2.65
C THR A 103 -11.08 16.39 -2.06
N ALA A 104 -10.76 17.59 -2.51
CA ALA A 104 -11.50 18.80 -2.19
C ALA A 104 -11.84 19.60 -3.44
N SER A 105 -13.02 20.21 -3.46
CA SER A 105 -13.39 21.16 -4.50
C SER A 105 -12.96 22.58 -4.13
N THR A 106 -12.44 23.32 -5.11
CA THR A 106 -12.17 24.76 -5.02
C THR A 106 -12.80 25.45 -6.23
N PRO A 107 -12.90 26.80 -6.26
CA PRO A 107 -13.32 27.52 -7.46
C PRO A 107 -12.43 27.29 -8.69
N THR A 108 -11.18 26.85 -8.48
CA THR A 108 -10.21 26.55 -9.55
C THR A 108 -10.20 25.08 -9.96
N GLY A 109 -11.01 24.23 -9.31
CA GLY A 109 -11.16 22.82 -9.65
C GLY A 109 -10.90 21.89 -8.48
N ARG A 110 -10.69 20.62 -8.79
CA ARG A 110 -10.47 19.57 -7.79
C ARG A 110 -9.02 19.49 -7.39
N HIS A 111 -8.79 19.30 -6.09
CA HIS A 111 -7.48 19.02 -5.52
C HIS A 111 -7.47 17.68 -4.79
N LEU A 112 -6.31 17.04 -4.76
CA LEU A 112 -6.04 15.77 -4.07
C LEU A 112 -5.01 16.03 -2.97
N LEU A 113 -5.30 15.58 -1.76
CA LEU A 113 -4.33 15.60 -0.67
C LEU A 113 -3.32 14.46 -0.86
N LEU A 114 -2.03 14.79 -0.87
CA LEU A 114 -0.94 13.84 -0.91
C LEU A 114 0.10 14.17 0.16
N ILE A 115 0.80 13.15 0.63
CA ILE A 115 2.02 13.28 1.44
C ILE A 115 3.25 13.10 0.58
N ARG A 116 4.39 13.62 1.03
CA ARG A 116 5.70 13.28 0.48
C ARG A 116 6.38 12.33 1.45
N ARG A 117 6.64 11.10 0.99
CA ARG A 117 7.26 10.05 1.80
C ARG A 117 8.68 10.44 2.19
N GLY A 118 9.08 10.24 3.44
CA GLY A 118 10.44 10.51 3.91
C GLY A 118 11.49 9.54 3.37
N ASP A 119 11.10 8.32 3.01
CA ASP A 119 12.03 7.26 2.59
C ASP A 119 12.47 7.35 1.12
N THR A 120 11.57 7.80 0.24
CA THR A 120 11.74 7.84 -1.22
C THR A 120 11.60 9.25 -1.79
N GLY A 121 11.00 10.18 -1.04
CA GLY A 121 10.68 11.52 -1.52
C GLY A 121 9.54 11.57 -2.54
N ALA A 122 8.90 10.44 -2.85
CA ALA A 122 7.75 10.37 -3.76
C ALA A 122 6.48 10.88 -3.08
N TRP A 123 5.58 11.46 -3.88
CA TRP A 123 4.25 11.86 -3.41
C TRP A 123 3.29 10.67 -3.40
N ALA A 124 2.57 10.46 -2.31
CA ALA A 124 1.72 9.30 -2.07
C ALA A 124 0.37 9.70 -1.45
N ILE A 125 -0.59 8.76 -1.52
CA ILE A 125 -1.85 8.85 -0.77
C ILE A 125 -1.46 8.66 0.70
N PRO A 126 -2.05 9.41 1.65
CA PRO A 126 -1.66 9.30 3.05
C PRO A 126 -2.24 8.05 3.69
N GLY A 127 -1.55 6.92 3.55
CA GLY A 127 -2.10 5.60 3.83
C GLY A 127 -1.05 4.63 4.34
N GLY A 128 -1.50 3.64 5.10
CA GLY A 128 -0.63 2.72 5.82
C GLY A 128 -1.28 1.40 6.14
N MET A 129 -0.63 0.61 6.98
CA MET A 129 -1.02 -0.77 7.26
C MET A 129 -2.22 -0.80 8.19
N VAL A 130 -3.13 -1.75 7.96
CA VAL A 130 -4.26 -2.00 8.87
C VAL A 130 -3.74 -2.73 10.11
N GLU A 131 -4.01 -2.18 11.29
CA GLU A 131 -3.59 -2.79 12.55
C GLU A 131 -4.37 -4.08 12.86
N PRO A 132 -3.85 -4.99 13.71
CA PRO A 132 -4.63 -6.13 14.21
C PRO A 132 -5.98 -5.70 14.82
N GLY A 133 -7.09 -6.21 14.26
CA GLY A 133 -8.44 -5.91 14.75
C GLY A 133 -9.02 -4.57 14.29
N GLU A 134 -8.25 -3.78 13.53
CA GLU A 134 -8.69 -2.52 12.95
C GLU A 134 -9.49 -2.76 11.66
N SER A 135 -10.52 -1.94 11.43
CA SER A 135 -11.23 -1.94 10.14
C SER A 135 -10.47 -1.10 9.10
N PRO A 136 -10.53 -1.40 7.80
CA PRO A 136 -9.87 -0.57 6.78
C PRO A 136 -10.33 0.90 6.78
N GLN A 137 -11.59 1.18 7.18
CA GLN A 137 -12.06 2.55 7.33
C GLN A 137 -11.41 3.26 8.52
N ALA A 138 -11.29 2.59 9.66
CA ALA A 138 -10.60 3.14 10.82
C ALA A 138 -9.11 3.41 10.49
N ALA A 139 -8.44 2.44 9.85
CA ALA A 139 -7.07 2.59 9.37
C ALA A 139 -6.91 3.81 8.46
N ALA A 140 -7.79 3.95 7.45
CA ALA A 140 -7.74 5.08 6.53
C ALA A 140 -7.91 6.44 7.23
N LEU A 141 -8.75 6.53 8.27
CA LEU A 141 -8.94 7.77 9.02
C LEU A 141 -7.77 8.06 9.99
N ARG A 142 -7.21 7.02 10.60
CA ARG A 142 -6.02 7.11 11.47
C ARG A 142 -4.82 7.60 10.68
N GLU A 143 -4.48 6.91 9.59
CA GLU A 143 -3.32 7.25 8.73
C GLU A 143 -3.44 8.66 8.14
N LEU A 144 -4.65 9.06 7.71
CA LEU A 144 -4.91 10.43 7.27
C LEU A 144 -4.55 11.45 8.36
N ALA A 145 -4.96 11.20 9.61
CA ALA A 145 -4.69 12.09 10.72
C ALA A 145 -3.21 12.09 11.12
N GLU A 146 -2.58 10.92 11.17
CA GLU A 146 -1.18 10.73 11.57
C GLU A 146 -0.21 11.39 10.59
N GLU A 147 -0.40 11.19 9.27
CA GLU A 147 0.56 11.67 8.28
C GLU A 147 0.30 13.11 7.79
N THR A 148 -0.93 13.63 7.95
CA THR A 148 -1.31 14.95 7.40
C THR A 148 -1.86 15.95 8.42
N GLY A 149 -2.22 15.49 9.63
CA GLY A 149 -2.96 16.26 10.61
C GLY A 149 -4.44 16.49 10.27
N VAL A 150 -4.93 16.03 9.10
CA VAL A 150 -6.33 16.17 8.72
C VAL A 150 -7.17 15.13 9.44
N THR A 151 -8.11 15.59 10.26
CA THR A 151 -9.05 14.70 10.98
C THR A 151 -10.44 14.80 10.38
N LEU A 152 -11.05 13.66 10.09
CA LEU A 152 -12.48 13.54 9.79
C LEU A 152 -13.18 12.85 10.97
N PRO A 153 -14.49 13.07 11.17
CA PRO A 153 -15.26 12.33 12.17
C PRO A 153 -15.09 10.81 12.01
N PRO A 154 -14.95 10.02 13.09
CA PRO A 154 -14.77 8.57 12.99
C PRO A 154 -15.89 7.84 12.23
N ALA A 155 -17.09 8.40 12.23
CA ALA A 155 -18.25 7.87 11.49
C ALA A 155 -18.28 8.26 10.01
N THR A 156 -17.34 9.07 9.52
CA THR A 156 -17.27 9.46 8.11
C THR A 156 -16.97 8.25 7.24
N ALA A 157 -17.98 7.80 6.49
CA ALA A 157 -17.86 6.68 5.58
C ALA A 157 -17.19 7.11 4.27
N GLY A 158 -16.06 6.47 3.96
CA GLY A 158 -15.42 6.58 2.66
C GLY A 158 -16.14 5.73 1.61
N ARG A 159 -16.19 6.20 0.37
CA ARG A 159 -16.73 5.39 -0.74
C ARG A 159 -15.66 4.41 -1.23
N LEU A 160 -15.94 3.10 -1.16
CA LEU A 160 -15.03 2.07 -1.63
C LEU A 160 -14.74 2.22 -3.14
N LEU A 161 -13.47 2.41 -3.48
CA LEU A 161 -12.99 2.49 -4.87
C LEU A 161 -12.30 1.19 -5.29
N TYR A 162 -11.48 0.64 -4.40
CA TYR A 162 -10.64 -0.51 -4.68
C TYR A 162 -10.48 -1.36 -3.41
N HIS A 163 -10.45 -2.69 -3.58
CA HIS A 163 -10.16 -3.66 -2.54
C HIS A 163 -9.49 -4.86 -3.21
N GLY A 164 -8.17 -5.01 -3.06
CA GLY A 164 -7.44 -6.03 -3.82
C GLY A 164 -5.92 -5.96 -3.73
N TYR A 165 -5.26 -6.75 -4.57
CA TYR A 165 -3.80 -6.87 -4.68
C TYR A 165 -3.14 -5.59 -5.24
N VAL A 166 -2.13 -5.08 -4.55
CA VAL A 166 -1.34 -3.93 -5.04
C VAL A 166 -0.01 -4.42 -5.58
N THR A 167 0.32 -4.05 -6.82
CA THR A 167 1.67 -4.22 -7.37
C THR A 167 2.62 -3.23 -6.70
N ASP A 168 3.41 -3.73 -5.75
CA ASP A 168 4.32 -2.93 -4.94
C ASP A 168 5.76 -3.46 -5.02
N PRO A 169 6.79 -2.60 -5.07
CA PRO A 169 8.19 -3.01 -5.08
C PRO A 169 8.64 -3.77 -3.83
N ARG A 170 7.85 -3.80 -2.76
CA ARG A 170 8.11 -4.60 -1.54
C ARG A 170 7.57 -6.02 -1.65
N ASN A 171 6.72 -6.32 -2.63
CA ASN A 171 6.18 -7.67 -2.80
C ASN A 171 7.31 -8.68 -3.10
N SER A 172 7.12 -9.88 -2.56
CA SER A 172 7.91 -11.07 -2.80
C SER A 172 6.96 -12.23 -3.13
N ASP A 173 7.54 -13.40 -3.35
CA ASP A 173 6.82 -14.65 -3.54
C ASP A 173 5.99 -15.06 -2.32
N HIS A 174 6.32 -14.54 -1.13
CA HIS A 174 5.75 -14.97 0.14
C HIS A 174 5.23 -13.83 1.01
N ALA A 175 5.25 -12.59 0.53
CA ALA A 175 4.65 -11.45 1.21
C ALA A 175 4.23 -10.40 0.17
N TRP A 176 3.01 -9.86 0.29
CA TRP A 176 2.51 -8.85 -0.63
C TRP A 176 1.58 -7.86 0.05
N ILE A 177 1.37 -6.73 -0.61
CA ILE A 177 0.41 -5.72 -0.19
C ILE A 177 -0.95 -5.98 -0.85
N SER A 178 -2.00 -5.92 -0.03
CA SER A 178 -3.35 -5.63 -0.51
C SER A 178 -3.77 -4.27 0.02
N SER A 179 -4.69 -3.59 -0.65
CA SER A 179 -5.19 -2.30 -0.19
C SER A 179 -6.70 -2.18 -0.31
N THR A 180 -7.28 -1.45 0.64
CA THR A 180 -8.62 -0.87 0.55
C THR A 180 -8.51 0.63 0.32
N ALA A 181 -8.85 1.09 -0.89
CA ALA A 181 -8.85 2.52 -1.21
C ALA A 181 -10.25 3.12 -1.04
N LEU A 182 -10.35 4.17 -0.22
CA LEU A 182 -11.59 4.81 0.19
C LEU A 182 -11.57 6.28 -0.25
N LEU A 183 -12.59 6.71 -0.98
CA LEU A 183 -12.72 8.10 -1.40
C LEU A 183 -13.46 8.93 -0.35
N TYR A 184 -12.86 10.06 0.00
CA TYR A 184 -13.46 11.13 0.78
C TYR A 184 -13.51 12.40 -0.08
N GLN A 185 -14.67 13.06 -0.12
CA GLN A 185 -14.87 14.30 -0.87
C GLN A 185 -15.24 15.43 0.08
N LEU A 186 -14.42 16.46 0.12
CA LEU A 186 -14.60 17.64 0.95
C LEU A 186 -15.03 18.84 0.09
N ASP A 187 -15.78 19.76 0.68
CA ASP A 187 -16.21 20.98 0.00
C ASP A 187 -15.10 22.04 -0.10
N ARG A 188 -14.03 21.87 0.69
CA ARG A 188 -12.86 22.75 0.71
C ARG A 188 -11.62 22.03 1.21
N PRO A 189 -10.41 22.47 0.81
CA PRO A 189 -9.17 22.00 1.41
C PRO A 189 -9.13 22.28 2.92
N LEU A 190 -8.56 21.35 3.67
CA LEU A 190 -8.23 21.50 5.09
C LEU A 190 -6.74 21.80 5.25
N ALA A 191 -6.34 22.42 6.35
CA ALA A 191 -4.93 22.60 6.66
C ALA A 191 -4.28 21.22 6.81
N ALA A 192 -3.16 21.01 6.12
CA ALA A 192 -2.42 19.76 6.14
C ALA A 192 -0.92 20.07 6.24
N ALA A 193 -0.21 19.24 6.99
CA ALA A 193 1.24 19.29 7.13
C ALA A 193 1.76 17.86 7.30
N GLY A 194 2.94 17.56 6.74
CA GLY A 194 3.55 16.25 6.90
C GLY A 194 3.91 15.98 8.37
N ALA A 195 3.64 14.76 8.83
CA ALA A 195 3.99 14.26 10.14
C ALA A 195 4.36 12.77 10.06
N ASP A 196 4.85 12.23 11.17
CA ASP A 196 5.39 10.87 11.26
C ASP A 196 6.48 10.57 10.21
N ASP A 197 6.21 9.69 9.24
CA ASP A 197 7.14 9.35 8.16
C ASP A 197 6.97 10.23 6.89
N ALA A 198 5.98 11.13 6.89
CA ALA A 198 5.75 12.12 5.84
C ALA A 198 6.53 13.42 6.10
N ILE A 199 7.37 13.81 5.14
CA ILE A 199 8.17 15.05 5.23
C ILE A 199 7.43 16.28 4.71
N ASP A 200 6.27 16.10 4.09
CA ASP A 200 5.41 17.17 3.55
C ASP A 200 4.00 16.63 3.34
N ALA A 201 2.98 17.49 3.37
CA ALA A 201 1.61 17.15 2.98
C ALA A 201 0.96 18.36 2.30
N ARG A 202 0.42 18.15 1.09
CA ARG A 202 -0.11 19.25 0.26
C ARG A 202 -1.29 18.84 -0.58
N TRP A 203 -2.11 19.82 -0.89
CA TRP A 203 -3.18 19.73 -1.89
C TRP A 203 -2.63 20.00 -3.28
N TRP A 204 -2.74 19.01 -4.16
CA TRP A 204 -2.28 19.08 -5.55
C TRP A 204 -3.47 19.19 -6.51
N PRO A 205 -3.39 19.97 -7.59
CA PRO A 205 -4.40 19.96 -8.64
C PRO A 205 -4.62 18.53 -9.16
N PHE A 206 -5.88 18.09 -9.22
CA PHE A 206 -6.26 16.75 -9.66
C PHE A 206 -7.42 16.82 -10.67
N PRO A 207 -7.19 17.43 -11.85
CA PRO A 207 -8.17 17.39 -12.94
C PRO A 207 -8.31 15.98 -13.51
N ASP A 208 -7.19 15.27 -13.64
CA ASP A 208 -7.05 13.86 -14.01
C ASP A 208 -5.64 13.37 -13.60
N LEU A 209 -5.27 12.14 -13.95
CA LEU A 209 -3.96 11.57 -13.60
C LEU A 209 -2.80 12.24 -14.37
N VAL A 210 -3.04 12.73 -15.59
CA VAL A 210 -2.01 13.40 -16.42
C VAL A 210 -1.70 14.77 -15.82
N GLY A 211 -2.74 15.55 -15.50
CA GLY A 211 -2.61 16.86 -14.87
C GLY A 211 -2.00 16.79 -13.48
N LEU A 212 -2.37 15.79 -12.67
CA LEU A 212 -1.70 15.56 -11.38
C LEU A 212 -0.20 15.27 -11.56
N THR A 213 0.13 14.35 -12.47
CA THR A 213 1.53 13.98 -12.73
C THR A 213 2.34 15.20 -13.21
N ALA A 214 1.77 16.01 -14.10
CA ALA A 214 2.40 17.24 -14.57
C ALA A 214 2.60 18.26 -13.42
N ALA A 215 1.61 18.44 -12.55
CA ALA A 215 1.71 19.32 -11.39
C ALA A 215 2.82 18.87 -10.44
N LEU A 216 2.88 17.57 -10.11
CA LEU A 216 3.92 17.01 -9.27
C LEU A 216 5.32 17.19 -9.87
N HIS A 217 5.49 16.90 -11.17
CA HIS A 217 6.76 17.10 -11.85
C HIS A 217 7.20 18.57 -11.86
N HIS A 218 6.28 19.50 -12.08
CA HIS A 218 6.58 20.94 -12.00
C HIS A 218 7.03 21.34 -10.59
N GLY A 219 6.48 20.70 -9.56
CA GLY A 219 6.89 20.84 -8.17
C GLY A 219 8.13 20.04 -7.77
N GLY A 220 8.82 19.39 -8.71
CA GLY A 220 10.05 18.62 -8.45
C GLY A 220 9.82 17.30 -7.71
N GLY A 221 8.65 16.68 -7.86
CA GLY A 221 8.33 15.38 -7.28
C GLY A 221 7.64 14.44 -8.27
N GLU A 222 7.55 13.17 -7.91
CA GLU A 222 6.86 12.15 -8.70
C GLU A 222 5.81 11.44 -7.86
N LEU A 223 4.73 10.99 -8.50
CA LEU A 223 3.72 10.15 -7.85
C LEU A 223 4.28 8.75 -7.59
N TYR A 224 4.09 8.26 -6.37
CA TYR A 224 4.40 6.90 -5.96
C TYR A 224 3.73 5.89 -6.90
N PRO A 225 4.49 5.12 -7.69
CA PRO A 225 3.93 4.35 -8.80
C PRO A 225 2.79 3.39 -8.43
N PRO A 226 2.84 2.67 -7.27
CA PRO A 226 1.74 1.80 -6.84
C PRO A 226 0.37 2.50 -6.69
N HIS A 227 0.35 3.83 -6.49
CA HIS A 227 -0.91 4.56 -6.32
C HIS A 227 -1.55 5.01 -7.64
N ARG A 228 -0.83 4.94 -8.77
CA ARG A 228 -1.37 5.35 -10.08
C ARG A 228 -2.69 4.63 -10.43
N PRO A 229 -2.81 3.29 -10.30
CA PRO A 229 -4.06 2.59 -10.62
C PRO A 229 -5.22 2.96 -9.67
N LEU A 230 -4.92 3.21 -8.39
CA LEU A 230 -5.92 3.61 -7.39
C LEU A 230 -6.49 5.00 -7.73
N LEU A 231 -5.62 5.95 -8.06
CA LEU A 231 -6.02 7.32 -8.44
C LEU A 231 -6.72 7.36 -9.80
N ALA A 232 -6.31 6.52 -10.76
CA ALA A 232 -7.04 6.37 -12.03
C ALA A 232 -8.49 5.89 -11.78
N THR A 233 -8.66 4.89 -10.92
CA THR A 233 -9.98 4.38 -10.52
C THR A 233 -10.78 5.44 -9.77
N ALA A 234 -10.15 6.20 -8.89
CA ALA A 234 -10.78 7.30 -8.19
C ALA A 234 -11.36 8.30 -9.17
N HIS A 235 -10.52 8.83 -10.07
CA HIS A 235 -10.90 9.83 -11.07
C HIS A 235 -12.13 9.43 -11.89
N GLN A 236 -12.20 8.18 -12.36
CA GLN A 236 -13.35 7.66 -13.12
C GLN A 236 -14.67 7.67 -12.33
N ARG A 237 -14.60 7.62 -10.99
CA ARG A 237 -15.79 7.60 -10.12
C ARG A 237 -16.12 8.97 -9.54
N LEU A 238 -15.26 9.97 -9.71
CA LEU A 238 -15.54 11.32 -9.22
C LEU A 238 -16.69 11.94 -10.02
N THR A 239 -17.61 12.61 -9.32
CA THR A 239 -18.65 13.41 -9.98
C THR A 239 -17.98 14.49 -10.83
N PRO A 240 -18.45 14.77 -12.06
CA PRO A 240 -17.94 15.89 -12.85
C PRO A 240 -17.97 17.19 -12.04
N THR A 241 -16.89 17.98 -12.12
CA THR A 241 -16.89 19.34 -11.57
C THR A 241 -17.90 20.17 -12.35
N ARG A 242 -18.84 20.82 -11.65
CA ARG A 242 -19.78 21.78 -12.24
C ARG A 242 -19.07 23.06 -12.65
#